data_AF-A0A9E6B9M5-F1
#
_entry.id   AF-A0A9E6B9M5-F1
#
_cell.length_a   1.000
_cell.length_b   1.000
_cell.length_c   1.000
_cell.angle_alpha   90.00
_cell.angle_beta   90.00
_cell.angle_gamma   90.00
#
_symmetry.space_group_name_H-M   'P 1'
#
loop_
_entity.id
_entity.type
_entity.pdbx_description
1 polymer ?
#
loop_
_entity_poly.entity_id
_entity_poly.type
_entity_poly.pdbx_seq_one_letter_code
_entity_poly.pdbx_strand_id
1 'polypeptide(L)'
;MTDEASDSGRPGDVVLRCGGCGAAMRARGPDAVRQCPRCRSTDLRELPVPGGAFEYACADRRHGTTAADVAFAEWAKWCGYVTPNQYNTAMHRQNSEQQKTGVARPIHEVMISMGQIDPMRAEGLLRFLCRSRPDEDDEDFLARLKGLDEVDPEKVRAVAELQRRMAARRHEVPPIGQLLVQRRVLTEVRMLEVLRAQTADGRGSLQRALAMSQPPPKETAAGRVLRKATGSPAVLRGIAVAAVLVMAAVGVWAWRFREEPLYVLGRCTNCEAVQKVEWSAYDWPVVCARCGRKTVYYAVVCPNGHVYTRAFPFTNEPCPECGADRGRPLTEQDLRRPVSR
;
A
#
# COMPACT_ATOMS: atom_id res chain seq x y z
N MET A 1 -13.31 -25.94 -7.86
CA MET A 1 -14.69 -26.39 -7.63
C MET A 1 -14.66 -27.36 -6.48
N THR A 2 -14.88 -26.82 -5.29
CA THR A 2 -15.19 -27.54 -4.06
C THR A 2 -16.42 -26.83 -3.53
N ASP A 3 -17.46 -27.62 -3.33
CA ASP A 3 -18.81 -27.20 -3.04
C ASP A 3 -18.86 -26.16 -1.92
N GLU A 4 -19.32 -24.95 -2.27
CA GLU A 4 -20.03 -24.08 -1.33
C GLU A 4 -21.36 -24.77 -1.02
N ALA A 5 -21.29 -25.81 -0.20
CA ALA A 5 -22.45 -26.37 0.47
C ALA A 5 -22.97 -25.28 1.42
N SER A 6 -23.96 -24.55 0.93
CA SER A 6 -25.04 -23.88 1.65
C SER A 6 -25.12 -24.29 3.13
N ASP A 7 -24.43 -23.56 4.00
CA ASP A 7 -24.53 -23.64 5.47
C ASP A 7 -25.81 -22.94 5.96
N SER A 8 -26.93 -23.16 5.28
CA SER A 8 -28.22 -22.47 5.48
C SER A 8 -29.07 -23.07 6.61
N GLY A 9 -28.47 -23.91 7.47
CA GLY A 9 -29.18 -24.69 8.50
C GLY A 9 -28.66 -24.54 9.93
N ARG A 10 -27.56 -23.81 10.15
CA ARG A 10 -27.10 -23.49 11.52
C ARG A 10 -27.39 -22.01 11.78
N PRO A 11 -28.14 -21.67 12.85
CA PRO A 11 -28.31 -20.28 13.20
C PRO A 11 -26.93 -19.68 13.48
N GLY A 12 -26.57 -18.65 12.70
CA GLY A 12 -25.35 -17.90 12.91
C GLY A 12 -25.30 -17.29 14.31
N ASP A 13 -24.09 -16.97 14.78
CA ASP A 13 -23.95 -16.28 16.05
C ASP A 13 -24.56 -14.88 15.97
N VAL A 14 -25.26 -14.48 17.03
CA VAL A 14 -25.86 -13.14 17.20
C VAL A 14 -25.43 -12.55 18.53
N VAL A 15 -25.51 -11.23 18.66
CA VAL A 15 -25.39 -10.54 19.95
C VAL A 15 -26.77 -10.05 20.36
N LEU A 16 -27.16 -10.38 21.58
CA LEU A 16 -28.41 -9.95 22.19
C LEU A 16 -28.11 -8.94 23.29
N ARG A 17 -28.82 -7.82 23.31
CA ARG A 17 -28.82 -6.82 24.38
C ARG A 17 -30.05 -7.00 25.24
N CYS A 18 -29.85 -7.12 26.54
CA CYS A 18 -30.92 -7.14 27.52
C CYS A 18 -31.49 -5.74 27.75
N GLY A 19 -32.79 -5.55 27.56
CA GLY A 19 -33.49 -4.29 27.86
C GLY A 19 -33.53 -3.96 29.36
N GLY A 20 -33.54 -4.97 30.23
CA GLY A 20 -33.58 -4.77 31.68
C GLY A 20 -32.27 -4.29 32.30
N CYS A 21 -31.12 -4.88 31.93
CA CYS A 21 -29.82 -4.53 32.54
C CYS A 21 -28.77 -4.00 31.54
N GLY A 22 -29.13 -3.87 30.27
CA GLY A 22 -28.24 -3.39 29.21
C GLY A 22 -27.13 -4.35 28.80
N ALA A 23 -27.01 -5.52 29.44
CA ALA A 23 -25.95 -6.47 29.15
C ALA A 23 -26.05 -7.03 27.74
N ALA A 24 -24.93 -7.03 27.02
CA ALA A 24 -24.78 -7.70 25.74
C ALA A 24 -24.24 -9.12 25.95
N MET A 25 -24.79 -10.09 25.22
CA MET A 25 -24.37 -11.48 25.30
C MET A 25 -24.43 -12.13 23.93
N ARG A 26 -23.54 -13.07 23.68
CA ARG A 26 -23.53 -13.84 22.46
C ARG A 26 -24.45 -15.05 22.56
N ALA A 27 -25.16 -15.35 21.48
CA ALA A 27 -26.05 -16.50 21.35
C ALA A 27 -25.90 -17.16 19.97
N ARG A 28 -26.15 -18.47 19.89
CA ARG A 28 -26.20 -19.21 18.61
C ARG A 28 -27.59 -19.06 17.98
N GLY A 29 -27.87 -17.87 17.48
CA GLY A 29 -29.19 -17.45 17.02
C GLY A 29 -30.05 -16.76 18.09
N PRO A 30 -31.10 -16.04 17.68
CA PRO A 30 -31.93 -15.23 18.57
C PRO A 30 -32.66 -16.04 19.64
N ASP A 31 -33.13 -17.23 19.29
CA ASP A 31 -33.94 -18.07 20.19
C ASP A 31 -33.12 -18.92 21.17
N ALA A 32 -31.80 -18.95 21.01
CA ALA A 32 -30.91 -19.76 21.84
C ALA A 32 -30.83 -19.28 23.30
N VAL A 33 -31.19 -18.01 23.55
CA VAL A 33 -31.24 -17.42 24.89
C VAL A 33 -32.61 -16.81 25.11
N ARG A 34 -33.42 -17.44 25.98
CA ARG A 34 -34.78 -16.96 26.27
C ARG A 34 -34.83 -15.88 27.35
N GLN A 35 -33.78 -15.75 28.15
CA GLN A 35 -33.71 -14.84 29.29
C GLN A 35 -32.28 -14.37 29.52
N CYS A 36 -32.13 -13.11 29.93
CA CYS A 36 -30.84 -12.57 30.33
C CYS A 36 -30.26 -13.37 31.51
N PRO A 37 -29.03 -13.90 31.41
CA PRO A 37 -28.42 -14.68 32.50
C PRO A 37 -28.10 -13.83 33.75
N ARG A 38 -28.07 -12.49 33.60
CA ARG A 38 -27.78 -11.55 34.70
C ARG A 38 -29.01 -11.14 35.49
N CYS A 39 -30.07 -10.69 34.81
CA CYS A 39 -31.26 -10.13 35.47
C CYS A 39 -32.56 -10.90 35.19
N ARG A 40 -32.48 -12.04 34.48
CA ARG A 40 -33.62 -12.89 34.09
C ARG A 40 -34.68 -12.23 33.19
N SER A 41 -34.49 -10.97 32.78
CA SER A 41 -35.36 -10.28 31.83
C SER A 41 -35.46 -11.05 30.50
N THR A 42 -36.67 -11.13 29.95
CA THR A 42 -36.97 -11.69 28.63
C THR A 42 -36.92 -10.64 27.51
N ASP A 43 -36.78 -9.35 27.84
CA ASP A 43 -36.57 -8.29 26.84
C ASP A 43 -35.14 -8.40 26.31
N LEU A 44 -34.96 -9.18 25.25
CA LEU A 44 -33.71 -9.38 24.55
C LEU A 44 -33.88 -8.87 23.12
N ARG A 45 -32.99 -7.99 22.70
CA ARG A 45 -33.00 -7.41 21.34
C ARG A 45 -31.70 -7.70 20.66
N GLU A 46 -31.76 -8.09 19.40
CA GLU A 46 -30.55 -8.22 18.60
C GLU A 46 -29.82 -6.88 18.52
N LEU A 47 -28.50 -6.94 18.70
CA LEU A 47 -27.59 -5.81 18.58
C LEU A 47 -26.79 -5.99 17.29
N PRO A 48 -26.70 -4.97 16.43
CA PRO A 48 -25.79 -5.03 15.29
C PRO A 48 -24.36 -5.30 15.76
N VAL A 49 -23.66 -6.18 15.06
CA VAL A 49 -22.27 -6.56 15.34
C VAL A 49 -21.38 -5.88 14.29
N PRO A 50 -20.96 -4.62 14.52
CA PRO A 50 -20.18 -3.88 13.54
C PRO A 50 -18.87 -4.61 13.23
N GLY A 51 -18.63 -4.85 11.94
CA GLY A 51 -17.48 -5.62 11.46
C GLY A 51 -17.44 -7.08 11.92
N GLY A 52 -18.53 -7.63 12.47
CA GLY A 52 -18.56 -9.00 12.97
C GLY A 52 -17.84 -9.22 14.31
N ALA A 53 -17.31 -8.18 14.96
CA ALA A 53 -16.59 -8.28 16.23
C ALA A 53 -17.53 -8.53 17.44
N PHE A 54 -17.88 -9.79 17.68
CA PHE A 54 -18.74 -10.27 18.77
C PHE A 54 -18.18 -9.99 20.16
N GLU A 55 -16.89 -10.22 20.43
CA GLU A 55 -16.30 -9.96 21.75
C GLU A 55 -16.29 -8.47 22.06
N TYR A 56 -15.99 -7.65 21.05
CA TYR A 56 -16.08 -6.20 21.16
C TYR A 56 -17.52 -5.71 21.44
N ALA A 57 -18.51 -6.27 20.73
CA ALA A 57 -19.93 -5.95 20.93
C ALA A 57 -20.44 -6.41 22.30
N CYS A 58 -19.96 -7.55 22.81
CA CYS A 58 -20.33 -8.08 24.13
C CYS A 58 -19.56 -7.45 25.31
N ALA A 59 -18.59 -6.57 25.06
CA ALA A 59 -17.73 -6.03 26.12
C ALA A 59 -18.52 -5.20 27.16
N ASP A 60 -18.29 -5.50 28.44
CA ASP A 60 -19.02 -4.91 29.57
C ASP A 60 -18.52 -3.50 29.94
N ARG A 61 -19.25 -2.48 29.50
CA ARG A 61 -18.87 -1.06 29.63
C ARG A 61 -19.50 -0.34 30.84
N ARG A 62 -20.03 -1.09 31.81
CA ARG A 62 -20.63 -0.51 33.03
C ARG A 62 -19.60 0.24 33.89
N HIS A 63 -18.34 -0.15 33.80
CA HIS A 63 -17.22 0.48 34.51
C HIS A 63 -16.41 1.42 33.61
N GLY A 64 -16.98 1.86 32.49
CA GLY A 64 -16.37 2.77 31.54
C GLY A 64 -15.68 2.02 30.41
N THR A 65 -14.39 2.30 30.22
CA THR A 65 -13.58 1.72 29.16
C THR A 65 -13.31 0.23 29.37
N THR A 66 -13.44 -0.58 28.31
CA THR A 66 -13.04 -1.99 28.30
C THR A 66 -11.69 -2.23 27.60
N ALA A 67 -11.08 -3.39 27.83
CA ALA A 67 -9.86 -3.78 27.09
C ALA A 67 -10.10 -3.85 25.56
N ALA A 68 -11.31 -4.20 25.13
CA ALA A 68 -11.69 -4.20 23.72
C ALA A 68 -11.78 -2.77 23.15
N ASP A 69 -12.24 -1.80 23.95
CA ASP A 69 -12.25 -0.38 23.56
C ASP A 69 -10.84 0.18 23.45
N VAL A 70 -9.98 -0.08 24.45
CA VAL A 70 -8.55 0.29 24.38
C VAL A 70 -7.93 -0.30 23.11
N ALA A 71 -8.19 -1.58 22.84
CA ALA A 71 -7.62 -2.26 21.70
C ALA A 71 -8.04 -1.64 20.37
N PHE A 72 -9.34 -1.34 20.18
CA PHE A 72 -9.83 -0.65 19.00
C PHE A 72 -9.16 0.72 18.84
N ALA A 73 -9.13 1.50 19.92
CA ALA A 73 -8.63 2.87 19.89
C ALA A 73 -7.11 2.93 19.64
N GLU A 74 -6.34 1.97 20.17
CA GLU A 74 -4.93 1.77 19.85
C GLU A 74 -4.72 1.50 18.36
N TRP A 75 -5.46 0.55 17.77
CA TRP A 75 -5.32 0.24 16.36
C TRP A 75 -5.76 1.40 15.45
N ALA A 76 -6.80 2.14 15.82
CA ALA A 76 -7.17 3.37 15.10
C ALA A 76 -6.04 4.40 15.12
N LYS A 77 -5.33 4.52 16.25
CA LYS A 77 -4.15 5.39 16.39
C LYS A 77 -2.97 4.88 15.55
N TRP A 78 -2.69 3.57 15.58
CA TRP A 78 -1.59 2.95 14.82
C TRP A 78 -1.79 3.01 13.31
N CYS A 79 -3.05 2.90 12.86
CA CYS A 79 -3.42 3.11 11.45
C CYS A 79 -3.39 4.59 11.03
N GLY A 80 -3.15 5.51 11.96
CA GLY A 80 -3.11 6.95 11.70
C GLY A 80 -4.48 7.57 11.43
N TYR A 81 -5.58 6.90 11.77
CA TYR A 81 -6.92 7.45 11.61
C TYR A 81 -7.27 8.47 12.68
N VAL A 82 -6.71 8.29 13.87
CA VAL A 82 -6.83 9.23 14.98
C VAL A 82 -5.45 9.59 15.51
N THR A 83 -5.31 10.84 15.95
CA THR A 83 -4.12 11.31 16.67
C THR A 83 -4.13 10.85 18.13
N PRO A 84 -2.97 10.84 18.82
CA PRO A 84 -2.91 10.54 20.25
C PRO A 84 -3.83 11.43 21.11
N ASN A 85 -3.97 12.72 20.75
CA ASN A 85 -4.86 13.63 21.45
C ASN A 85 -6.34 13.27 21.24
N GLN A 86 -6.73 12.89 20.01
CA GLN A 86 -8.09 12.43 19.72
C GLN A 86 -8.41 11.14 20.45
N TYR A 87 -7.47 10.19 20.49
CA TYR A 87 -7.55 8.97 21.31
C TYR A 87 -7.86 9.32 22.78
N ASN A 88 -7.03 10.15 23.41
CA ASN A 88 -7.22 10.51 24.83
C ASN A 88 -8.57 11.21 25.07
N THR A 89 -8.96 12.10 24.17
CA THR A 89 -10.23 12.84 24.25
C THR A 89 -11.43 11.89 24.16
N ALA A 90 -11.40 10.92 23.25
CA ALA A 90 -12.48 9.94 23.09
C ALA A 90 -12.60 9.05 24.33
N MET A 91 -11.48 8.59 24.88
CA MET A 91 -11.45 7.77 26.10
C MET A 91 -11.99 8.53 27.30
N HIS A 92 -11.61 9.82 27.44
CA HIS A 92 -12.18 10.70 28.47
C HIS A 92 -13.69 10.85 28.32
N ARG A 93 -14.16 11.11 27.09
CA ARG A 93 -15.59 11.28 26.82
C ARG A 93 -16.38 10.01 27.10
N GLN A 94 -15.87 8.84 26.72
CA GLN A 94 -16.48 7.56 27.04
C GLN A 94 -16.65 7.37 28.56
N ASN A 95 -15.60 7.64 29.33
CA ASN A 95 -15.66 7.55 30.79
C ASN A 95 -16.62 8.58 31.41
N SER A 96 -16.65 9.82 30.89
CA SER A 96 -17.63 10.83 31.32
C SER A 96 -19.08 10.43 30.98
N GLU A 97 -19.32 9.76 29.85
CA GLU A 97 -20.65 9.22 29.51
C GLU A 97 -21.07 8.13 30.50
N GLN A 98 -20.15 7.24 30.91
CA GLN A 98 -20.43 6.25 31.95
C GLN A 98 -20.81 6.89 33.28
N GLN A 99 -20.10 7.94 33.71
CA GLN A 99 -20.44 8.65 34.95
C GLN A 99 -21.83 9.29 34.91
N LYS A 100 -22.27 9.76 33.73
CA LYS A 100 -23.57 10.43 33.55
C LYS A 100 -24.75 9.47 33.37
N THR A 101 -24.53 8.35 32.69
CA THR A 101 -25.61 7.46 32.22
C THR A 101 -25.56 6.06 32.82
N GLY A 102 -24.51 5.74 33.58
CA GLY A 102 -24.27 4.41 34.18
C GLY A 102 -23.69 3.38 33.21
N VAL A 103 -23.73 3.61 31.90
CA VAL A 103 -23.19 2.70 30.88
C VAL A 103 -22.57 3.50 29.74
N ALA A 104 -21.28 3.30 29.48
CA ALA A 104 -20.61 3.90 28.33
C ALA A 104 -21.02 3.24 27.01
N ARG A 105 -21.15 4.05 25.95
CA ARG A 105 -21.20 3.56 24.57
C ARG A 105 -19.84 3.00 24.14
N PRO A 106 -19.81 2.12 23.12
CA PRO A 106 -18.55 1.66 22.53
C PRO A 106 -17.67 2.81 22.04
N ILE A 107 -16.35 2.70 22.19
CA ILE A 107 -15.43 3.80 21.87
C ILE A 107 -15.49 4.20 20.38
N HIS A 108 -15.76 3.25 19.47
CA HIS A 108 -15.86 3.55 18.04
C HIS A 108 -17.05 4.48 17.74
N GLU A 109 -18.19 4.29 18.41
CA GLU A 109 -19.35 5.19 18.30
C GLU A 109 -19.04 6.58 18.86
N VAL A 110 -18.30 6.64 19.98
CA VAL A 110 -17.84 7.91 20.55
C VAL A 110 -16.97 8.65 19.55
N MET A 111 -15.96 7.98 18.97
CA MET A 111 -15.06 8.57 17.97
C MET A 111 -15.80 9.00 16.69
N ILE A 112 -16.76 8.23 16.20
CA ILE A 112 -17.63 8.59 15.06
C ILE A 112 -18.44 9.84 15.40
N SER A 113 -19.09 9.88 16.58
CA SER A 113 -19.92 11.02 17.00
C SER A 113 -19.12 12.31 17.19
N MET A 114 -17.81 12.19 17.40
CA MET A 114 -16.87 13.30 17.50
C MET A 114 -16.25 13.69 16.14
N GLY A 115 -16.59 12.99 15.05
CA GLY A 115 -16.01 13.22 13.72
C GLY A 115 -14.52 12.87 13.64
N GLN A 116 -14.01 12.03 14.55
CA GLN A 116 -12.59 11.67 14.59
C GLN A 116 -12.25 10.51 13.67
N ILE A 117 -13.21 9.61 13.43
CA ILE A 117 -13.06 8.47 12.53
C ILE A 117 -14.33 8.33 11.69
N ASP A 118 -14.14 7.98 10.43
CA ASP A 118 -15.24 7.66 9.52
C ASP A 118 -15.86 6.29 9.87
N PRO A 119 -17.21 6.13 9.79
CA PRO A 119 -17.87 4.87 10.10
C PRO A 119 -17.33 3.66 9.34
N MET A 120 -16.98 3.80 8.05
CA MET A 120 -16.44 2.71 7.24
C MET A 120 -15.06 2.28 7.73
N ARG A 121 -14.20 3.23 8.14
CA ARG A 121 -12.90 2.93 8.73
C ARG A 121 -13.03 2.24 10.08
N ALA A 122 -13.97 2.71 10.92
CA ALA A 122 -14.25 2.06 12.20
C ALA A 122 -14.75 0.62 12.00
N GLU A 123 -15.66 0.39 11.06
CA GLU A 123 -16.14 -0.95 10.74
C GLU A 123 -15.03 -1.85 10.18
N GLY A 124 -14.19 -1.35 9.28
CA GLY A 124 -13.04 -2.07 8.72
C GLY A 124 -12.04 -2.50 9.80
N LEU A 125 -11.75 -1.62 10.75
CA LEU A 125 -10.94 -1.95 11.94
C LEU A 125 -11.59 -3.03 12.81
N LEU A 126 -12.90 -2.98 13.01
CA LEU A 126 -13.61 -4.02 13.76
C LEU A 126 -13.59 -5.37 13.03
N ARG A 127 -13.71 -5.38 11.69
CA ARG A 127 -13.50 -6.61 10.89
C ARG A 127 -12.09 -7.16 11.05
N PHE A 128 -11.09 -6.29 11.06
CA PHE A 128 -9.72 -6.67 11.34
C PHE A 128 -9.57 -7.25 12.76
N LEU A 129 -10.21 -6.66 13.78
CA LEU A 129 -10.11 -7.14 15.15
C LEU A 129 -10.98 -8.38 15.45
N CYS A 130 -11.95 -8.69 14.58
CA CYS A 130 -12.79 -9.89 14.63
C CYS A 130 -12.01 -11.22 14.39
N ARG A 131 -10.69 -11.16 14.22
CA ARG A 131 -9.88 -12.32 13.85
C ARG A 131 -9.87 -13.41 14.90
N SER A 132 -10.05 -14.65 14.46
CA SER A 132 -10.25 -15.78 15.36
C SER A 132 -9.00 -16.61 15.65
N ARG A 133 -7.92 -16.43 14.88
CA ARG A 133 -6.72 -17.26 14.98
C ARG A 133 -5.44 -16.48 14.68
N PRO A 134 -4.31 -16.86 15.30
CA PRO A 134 -2.99 -16.46 14.83
C PRO A 134 -2.79 -16.85 13.37
N ASP A 135 -2.01 -16.06 12.65
CA ASP A 135 -1.74 -16.28 11.23
C ASP A 135 -0.29 -15.97 10.83
N GLU A 136 0.00 -16.09 9.54
CA GLU A 136 1.33 -15.92 8.97
C GLU A 136 1.96 -14.55 9.26
N ASP A 137 1.17 -13.49 9.43
CA ASP A 137 1.76 -12.17 9.74
C ASP A 137 2.13 -12.06 11.22
N ASP A 138 1.45 -12.79 12.11
CA ASP A 138 1.88 -12.91 13.52
C ASP A 138 3.23 -13.66 13.58
N GLU A 139 3.41 -14.71 12.77
CA GLU A 139 4.68 -15.43 12.66
C GLU A 139 5.80 -14.56 12.06
N ASP A 140 5.51 -13.82 10.98
CA ASP A 140 6.45 -12.87 10.38
C ASP A 140 6.82 -11.74 11.35
N PHE A 141 5.85 -11.25 12.14
CA PHE A 141 6.10 -10.24 13.18
C PHE A 141 7.11 -10.76 14.20
N LEU A 142 6.90 -11.98 14.70
CA LEU A 142 7.79 -12.63 15.66
C LEU A 142 9.19 -12.89 15.07
N ALA A 143 9.28 -13.28 13.79
CA ALA A 143 10.56 -13.49 13.12
C ALA A 143 11.38 -12.20 13.03
N ARG A 144 10.73 -11.09 12.68
CA ARG A 144 11.37 -9.77 12.63
C ARG A 144 11.76 -9.26 14.01
N LEU A 145 10.93 -9.50 15.02
CA LEU A 145 11.22 -9.11 16.40
C LEU A 145 12.49 -9.80 16.93
N LYS A 146 12.72 -11.08 16.60
CA LYS A 146 13.94 -11.82 16.98
C LYS A 146 15.21 -11.19 16.40
N GLY A 147 15.13 -10.52 15.25
CA GLY A 147 16.27 -9.85 14.62
C GLY A 147 16.71 -8.55 15.31
N LEU A 148 15.97 -8.07 16.31
CA LEU A 148 16.25 -6.79 16.99
C LEU A 148 17.07 -6.93 18.28
N ASP A 149 17.40 -8.15 18.73
CA ASP A 149 18.23 -8.51 19.91
C ASP A 149 17.94 -7.81 21.26
N GLU A 150 16.87 -7.00 21.34
CA GLU A 150 16.53 -6.14 22.49
C GLU A 150 15.39 -6.72 23.35
N VAL A 151 14.81 -7.85 22.96
CA VAL A 151 13.59 -8.38 23.60
C VAL A 151 13.81 -9.79 24.13
N ASP A 152 13.46 -9.98 25.41
CA ASP A 152 13.52 -11.27 26.10
C ASP A 152 12.75 -12.37 25.34
N PRO A 153 13.45 -13.37 24.75
CA PRO A 153 12.81 -14.41 23.95
C PRO A 153 11.83 -15.29 24.72
N GLU A 154 12.05 -15.49 26.02
CA GLU A 154 11.17 -16.30 26.86
C GLU A 154 9.85 -15.57 27.12
N LYS A 155 9.90 -14.26 27.36
CA LYS A 155 8.69 -13.43 27.46
C LYS A 155 7.89 -13.43 26.16
N VAL A 156 8.57 -13.32 25.02
CA VAL A 156 7.91 -13.40 23.70
C VAL A 156 7.24 -14.75 23.51
N ARG A 157 7.92 -15.86 23.83
CA ARG A 157 7.36 -17.22 23.75
C ARG A 157 6.14 -17.39 24.66
N ALA A 158 6.19 -16.86 25.89
CA ALA A 158 5.07 -16.91 26.82
C ALA A 158 3.83 -16.15 26.30
N VAL A 159 4.02 -15.02 25.62
CA VAL A 159 2.92 -14.26 25.00
C VAL A 159 2.35 -14.98 23.77
N ALA A 160 3.19 -15.61 22.93
CA ALA A 160 2.72 -16.42 21.82
C ALA A 160 1.91 -17.65 22.29
N GLU A 161 2.32 -18.28 23.40
CA GLU A 161 1.55 -19.35 24.04
C GLU A 161 0.23 -18.84 24.64
N LEU A 162 0.20 -17.63 25.20
CA LEU A 162 -1.04 -17.00 25.61
C LEU A 162 -2.00 -16.79 24.43
N GLN A 163 -1.50 -16.28 23.29
CA GLN A 163 -2.32 -16.08 22.09
C GLN A 163 -2.94 -17.41 21.60
N ARG A 164 -2.14 -18.49 21.55
CA ARG A 164 -2.62 -19.83 21.19
C ARG A 164 -3.68 -20.36 22.16
N ARG A 165 -3.49 -20.18 23.47
CA ARG A 165 -4.51 -20.55 24.48
C ARG A 165 -5.78 -19.72 24.37
N MET A 166 -5.69 -18.44 23.98
CA MET A 166 -6.85 -17.60 23.69
C MET A 166 -7.60 -18.13 22.48
N ALA A 167 -6.92 -18.45 21.37
CA ALA A 167 -7.54 -19.01 20.17
C ALA A 167 -8.30 -20.32 20.41
N ALA A 168 -7.91 -21.11 21.41
CA ALA A 168 -8.62 -22.33 21.78
C ALA A 168 -9.91 -22.08 22.58
N ARG A 169 -10.08 -20.90 23.18
CA ARG A 169 -11.19 -20.59 24.13
C ARG A 169 -12.07 -19.43 23.70
N ARG A 170 -11.56 -18.58 22.82
CA ARG A 170 -12.15 -17.31 22.41
C ARG A 170 -12.37 -17.32 20.91
N HIS A 171 -13.35 -16.54 20.47
CA HIS A 171 -13.63 -16.41 19.05
C HIS A 171 -12.85 -15.27 18.42
N GLU A 172 -12.37 -14.33 19.23
CA GLU A 172 -11.54 -13.23 18.79
C GLU A 172 -10.24 -13.24 19.57
N VAL A 173 -9.14 -13.10 18.86
CA VAL A 173 -7.79 -13.14 19.41
C VAL A 173 -7.03 -11.92 18.94
N PRO A 174 -6.52 -11.09 19.86
CA PRO A 174 -5.74 -9.93 19.47
C PRO A 174 -4.48 -10.33 18.68
N PRO A 175 -4.05 -9.52 17.70
CA PRO A 175 -2.78 -9.73 17.00
C PRO A 175 -1.59 -9.76 17.97
N ILE A 176 -0.54 -10.52 17.65
CA ILE A 176 0.55 -10.79 18.60
C ILE A 176 1.26 -9.51 19.06
N GLY A 177 1.47 -8.56 18.15
CA GLY A 177 2.08 -7.26 18.44
C GLY A 177 1.33 -6.48 19.51
N GLN A 178 -0.01 -6.56 19.50
CA GLN A 178 -0.84 -5.93 20.52
C GLN A 178 -0.70 -6.61 21.88
N LEU A 179 -0.69 -7.95 21.93
CA LEU A 179 -0.49 -8.68 23.18
C LEU A 179 0.88 -8.40 23.81
N LEU A 180 1.92 -8.25 22.99
CA LEU A 180 3.27 -7.93 23.46
C LEU A 180 3.33 -6.55 24.11
N VAL A 181 2.60 -5.56 23.56
CA VAL A 181 2.47 -4.22 24.17
C VAL A 181 1.66 -4.29 25.46
N GLN A 182 0.50 -4.96 25.46
CA GLN A 182 -0.35 -5.11 26.64
C GLN A 182 0.35 -5.83 27.80
N ARG A 183 1.26 -6.76 27.50
CA ARG A 183 2.09 -7.48 28.48
C ARG A 183 3.39 -6.76 28.84
N ARG A 184 3.61 -5.55 28.31
CA ARG A 184 4.82 -4.75 28.53
C ARG A 184 6.11 -5.49 28.17
N VAL A 185 6.02 -6.42 27.21
CA VAL A 185 7.18 -7.11 26.64
C VAL A 185 7.83 -6.24 25.57
N LEU A 186 7.00 -5.48 24.85
CA LEU A 186 7.42 -4.56 23.80
C LEU A 186 6.85 -3.16 24.06
N THR A 187 7.61 -2.12 23.74
CA THR A 187 7.08 -0.75 23.77
C THR A 187 6.23 -0.50 22.52
N GLU A 188 5.30 0.45 22.61
CA GLU A 188 4.47 0.83 21.46
C GLU A 188 5.32 1.30 20.27
N VAL A 189 6.40 2.06 20.53
CA VAL A 189 7.31 2.56 19.49
C VAL A 189 7.97 1.42 18.73
N ARG A 190 8.55 0.44 19.43
CA ARG A 190 9.19 -0.73 18.80
C ARG A 190 8.19 -1.61 18.05
N MET A 191 7.00 -1.79 18.61
CA MET A 191 5.92 -2.51 17.94
C MET A 191 5.56 -1.84 16.60
N LEU A 192 5.42 -0.51 16.59
CA LEU A 192 5.13 0.26 15.37
C LEU A 192 6.27 0.21 14.35
N GLU A 193 7.52 0.19 14.77
CA GLU A 193 8.67 0.00 13.87
C GLU A 193 8.56 -1.32 13.11
N VAL A 194 8.29 -2.43 13.80
CA VAL A 194 8.11 -3.75 13.17
C VAL A 194 6.89 -3.77 12.25
N LEU A 195 5.74 -3.23 12.70
CA LEU A 195 4.53 -3.17 11.86
C LEU A 195 4.73 -2.33 10.59
N ARG A 196 5.42 -1.19 10.70
CA ARG A 196 5.72 -0.32 9.54
C ARG A 196 6.68 -1.00 8.57
N ALA A 197 7.67 -1.73 9.09
CA ALA A 197 8.57 -2.51 8.25
C ALA A 197 7.81 -3.60 7.48
N GLN A 198 6.90 -4.35 8.11
CA GLN A 198 6.06 -5.32 7.40
C GLN A 198 5.18 -4.64 6.33
N THR A 199 4.61 -3.49 6.68
CA THR A 199 3.74 -2.72 5.78
C THR A 199 4.49 -2.24 4.54
N ALA A 200 5.75 -1.81 4.68
CA ALA A 200 6.61 -1.43 3.55
C ALA A 200 6.84 -2.59 2.57
N ASP A 201 6.83 -3.82 3.08
CA ASP A 201 6.93 -5.05 2.28
C ASP A 201 5.55 -5.53 1.74
N GLY A 202 4.50 -4.72 1.88
CA GLY A 202 3.15 -5.03 1.40
C GLY A 202 2.43 -6.11 2.23
N ARG A 203 2.94 -6.45 3.42
CA ARG A 203 2.40 -7.49 4.30
C ARG A 203 2.19 -6.96 5.72
N GLY A 204 1.73 -7.81 6.63
CA GLY A 204 1.63 -7.46 8.05
C GLY A 204 0.22 -7.04 8.49
N SER A 205 0.00 -7.18 9.79
CA SER A 205 -1.28 -6.86 10.42
C SER A 205 -1.70 -5.40 10.24
N LEU A 206 -0.74 -4.46 10.19
CA LEU A 206 -1.02 -3.05 9.89
C LEU A 206 -1.50 -2.85 8.45
N GLN A 207 -0.82 -3.45 7.46
CA GLN A 207 -1.25 -3.38 6.06
C GLN A 207 -2.65 -3.97 5.87
N ARG A 208 -2.96 -5.10 6.52
CA ARG A 208 -4.29 -5.70 6.48
C ARG A 208 -5.36 -4.82 7.11
N ALA A 209 -5.09 -4.23 8.28
CA ALA A 209 -6.00 -3.29 8.93
C ALA A 209 -6.29 -2.08 8.02
N LEU A 210 -5.26 -1.54 7.36
CA LEU A 210 -5.38 -0.46 6.39
C LEU A 210 -6.22 -0.88 5.18
N ALA A 211 -5.99 -2.07 4.62
CA ALA A 211 -6.70 -2.58 3.46
C ALA A 211 -8.19 -2.84 3.75
N MET A 212 -8.53 -3.39 4.93
CA MET A 212 -9.93 -3.63 5.34
C MET A 212 -10.72 -2.35 5.59
N SER A 213 -10.04 -1.24 5.82
CA SER A 213 -10.62 0.07 6.12
C SER A 213 -10.67 0.99 4.90
N GLN A 214 -10.14 0.54 3.75
CA GLN A 214 -10.28 1.23 2.47
C GLN A 214 -11.61 0.83 1.81
N PRO A 215 -12.28 1.75 1.10
CA PRO A 215 -13.40 1.37 0.28
C PRO A 215 -12.90 0.33 -0.75
N PRO A 216 -13.69 -0.70 -1.08
CA PRO A 216 -13.28 -1.66 -2.08
C PRO A 216 -12.89 -0.89 -3.35
N PRO A 217 -11.74 -1.21 -3.97
CA PRO A 217 -11.36 -0.55 -5.20
C PRO A 217 -12.53 -0.69 -6.16
N LYS A 218 -12.99 0.44 -6.74
CA LYS A 218 -14.08 0.42 -7.72
C LYS A 218 -13.72 -0.62 -8.78
N GLU A 219 -14.43 -1.74 -8.81
CA GLU A 219 -14.24 -2.78 -9.81
C GLU A 219 -14.42 -2.12 -11.17
N THR A 220 -13.32 -1.90 -11.88
CA THR A 220 -13.37 -1.50 -13.28
C THR A 220 -13.99 -2.66 -14.07
N ALA A 221 -14.74 -2.35 -15.13
CA ALA A 221 -15.35 -3.38 -15.98
C ALA A 221 -14.33 -4.43 -16.45
N ALA A 222 -13.06 -4.02 -16.64
CA ALA A 222 -11.93 -4.89 -16.94
C ALA A 222 -11.62 -5.91 -15.84
N GLY A 223 -11.63 -5.52 -14.56
CA GLY A 223 -11.40 -6.41 -13.42
C GLY A 223 -12.47 -7.49 -13.29
N ARG A 224 -13.74 -7.14 -13.58
CA ARG A 224 -14.86 -8.09 -13.56
C ARG A 224 -14.79 -9.11 -14.70
N VAL A 225 -14.33 -8.70 -15.88
CA VAL A 225 -14.09 -9.60 -17.03
C VAL A 225 -12.90 -10.52 -16.76
N LEU A 226 -11.79 -10.01 -16.22
CA LEU A 226 -10.61 -10.81 -15.86
C LEU A 226 -10.92 -11.88 -14.80
N ARG A 227 -11.74 -11.54 -13.80
CA ARG A 227 -12.14 -12.49 -12.74
C ARG A 227 -13.11 -13.56 -13.25
N LYS A 228 -13.98 -13.22 -14.21
CA LYS A 228 -14.80 -14.21 -14.95
C LYS A 228 -13.97 -15.09 -15.89
N ALA A 229 -12.93 -14.55 -16.49
CA ALA A 229 -12.07 -15.23 -17.45
C ALA A 229 -11.09 -16.23 -16.81
N THR A 230 -10.65 -15.98 -15.57
CA THR A 230 -9.68 -16.82 -14.86
C THR A 230 -10.26 -18.12 -14.26
N GLY A 231 -11.58 -18.30 -14.32
CA GLY A 231 -12.24 -19.51 -13.82
C GLY A 231 -12.27 -20.71 -14.78
N SER A 232 -11.83 -20.56 -16.04
CA SER A 232 -11.88 -21.64 -17.04
C SER A 232 -10.53 -21.85 -17.75
N PRO A 233 -9.98 -23.09 -17.76
CA PRO A 233 -8.71 -23.40 -18.40
C PRO A 233 -8.70 -23.17 -19.92
N ALA A 234 -9.87 -23.15 -20.57
CA ALA A 234 -9.99 -22.80 -21.99
C ALA A 234 -9.73 -21.32 -22.25
N VAL A 235 -10.13 -20.45 -21.33
CA VAL A 235 -9.95 -19.00 -21.44
C VAL A 235 -8.50 -18.61 -21.11
N LEU A 236 -7.86 -19.30 -20.16
CA LEU A 236 -6.42 -19.17 -19.89
C LEU A 236 -5.56 -19.51 -21.12
N ARG A 237 -5.93 -20.55 -21.89
CA ARG A 237 -5.28 -20.85 -23.17
C ARG A 237 -5.51 -19.76 -24.22
N GLY A 238 -6.73 -19.21 -24.30
CA GLY A 238 -7.03 -18.09 -25.20
C GLY A 238 -6.21 -16.83 -24.89
N ILE A 239 -6.06 -16.49 -23.60
CA ILE A 239 -5.24 -15.35 -23.14
C ILE A 239 -3.76 -15.60 -23.46
N ALA A 240 -3.26 -16.82 -23.22
CA ALA A 240 -1.87 -17.16 -23.52
C ALA A 240 -1.57 -17.04 -25.03
N VAL A 241 -2.47 -17.53 -25.88
CA VAL A 241 -2.33 -17.41 -27.35
C VAL A 241 -2.38 -15.94 -27.78
N ALA A 242 -3.28 -15.14 -27.22
CA ALA A 242 -3.36 -13.71 -27.51
C ALA A 242 -2.08 -12.96 -27.07
N ALA A 243 -1.55 -13.28 -25.89
CA ALA A 243 -0.30 -12.69 -25.39
C ALA A 243 0.89 -13.05 -26.29
N VAL A 244 0.97 -14.30 -26.76
CA VAL A 244 2.01 -14.74 -27.71
C VAL A 244 1.88 -14.00 -29.05
N LEU A 245 0.66 -13.81 -29.56
CA LEU A 245 0.41 -13.06 -30.79
C LEU A 245 0.78 -11.58 -30.66
N VAL A 246 0.48 -10.95 -29.52
CA VAL A 246 0.87 -9.56 -29.24
C VAL A 246 2.39 -9.43 -29.14
N MET A 247 3.05 -10.35 -28.43
CA MET A 247 4.52 -10.36 -28.32
C MET A 247 5.18 -10.58 -29.69
N ALA A 248 4.62 -11.45 -30.53
CA ALA A 248 5.08 -11.64 -31.91
C ALA A 248 4.88 -10.38 -32.76
N ALA A 249 3.73 -9.71 -32.64
CA ALA A 249 3.45 -8.46 -33.35
C ALA A 249 4.40 -7.33 -32.90
N VAL A 250 4.67 -7.21 -31.60
CA VAL A 250 5.65 -6.25 -31.05
C VAL A 250 7.06 -6.59 -31.53
N GLY A 251 7.43 -7.88 -31.57
CA GLY A 251 8.72 -8.32 -32.10
C GLY A 251 8.90 -7.99 -33.58
N VAL A 252 7.86 -8.21 -34.41
CA VAL A 252 7.85 -7.83 -35.83
C VAL A 252 7.89 -6.32 -36.01
N TRP A 253 7.17 -5.57 -35.18
CA TRP A 253 7.18 -4.10 -35.20
C TRP A 253 8.56 -3.56 -34.83
N ALA A 254 9.15 -4.02 -33.72
CA ALA A 254 10.49 -3.62 -33.29
C ALA A 254 11.59 -4.02 -34.29
N TRP A 255 11.42 -5.15 -34.99
CA TRP A 255 12.33 -5.54 -36.07
C TRP A 255 12.20 -4.65 -37.30
N ARG A 256 10.97 -4.26 -37.67
CA ARG A 256 10.69 -3.43 -38.85
C ARG A 256 10.99 -1.94 -38.64
N PHE A 257 11.02 -1.49 -37.39
CA PHE A 257 11.35 -0.12 -36.98
C PHE A 257 12.68 -0.04 -36.22
N ARG A 258 13.66 -0.89 -36.55
CA ARG A 258 15.06 -0.60 -36.22
C ARG A 258 15.44 0.69 -36.94
N GLU A 259 15.39 1.81 -36.21
CA GLU A 259 15.79 3.12 -36.70
C GLU A 259 17.21 3.03 -37.24
N GLU A 260 17.40 3.44 -38.49
CA GLU A 260 18.74 3.61 -39.05
C GLU A 260 19.50 4.62 -38.16
N PRO A 261 20.77 4.35 -37.80
CA PRO A 261 21.55 5.28 -37.00
C PRO A 261 21.57 6.65 -37.68
N LEU A 262 21.07 7.67 -36.98
CA LEU A 262 21.14 9.05 -37.43
C LEU A 262 22.60 9.47 -37.43
N TYR A 263 23.14 9.90 -38.58
CA TYR A 263 24.50 10.41 -38.66
C TYR A 263 24.50 11.93 -38.75
N VAL A 264 25.43 12.57 -38.05
CA VAL A 264 25.71 14.01 -38.13
C VAL A 264 27.16 14.27 -38.50
N LEU A 265 27.48 15.50 -38.92
CA LEU A 265 28.86 15.91 -39.17
C LEU A 265 29.47 16.52 -37.91
N GLY A 266 30.65 16.04 -37.53
CA GLY A 266 31.48 16.63 -36.49
C GLY A 266 32.79 17.17 -37.07
N ARG A 267 33.33 18.24 -36.47
CA ARG A 267 34.62 18.83 -36.84
C ARG A 267 35.61 18.66 -35.69
N CYS A 268 36.82 18.19 -36.01
CA CYS A 268 37.90 18.03 -35.05
C CYS A 268 38.55 19.38 -34.74
N THR A 269 38.61 19.78 -33.47
CA THR A 269 39.29 21.03 -33.08
C THR A 269 40.81 20.94 -33.13
N ASN A 270 41.38 19.72 -33.21
CA ASN A 270 42.83 19.50 -33.26
C ASN A 270 43.41 19.44 -34.68
N CYS A 271 42.69 18.84 -35.64
CA CYS A 271 43.19 18.66 -37.02
C CYS A 271 42.20 19.13 -38.10
N GLU A 272 41.13 19.82 -37.69
CA GLU A 272 40.10 20.43 -38.53
C GLU A 272 39.31 19.49 -39.46
N ALA A 273 39.57 18.19 -39.40
CA ALA A 273 38.87 17.21 -40.22
C ALA A 273 37.38 17.15 -39.88
N VAL A 274 36.54 17.14 -40.91
CA VAL A 274 35.10 16.90 -40.80
C VAL A 274 34.83 15.41 -41.05
N GLN A 275 34.06 14.77 -40.18
CA GLN A 275 33.74 13.35 -40.26
C GLN A 275 32.27 13.09 -39.90
N LYS A 276 31.70 12.01 -40.45
CA LYS A 276 30.39 11.52 -40.03
C LYS A 276 30.51 10.82 -38.69
N VAL A 277 29.59 11.12 -37.78
CA VAL A 277 29.51 10.58 -36.44
C VAL A 277 28.08 10.12 -36.21
N GLU A 278 27.91 8.96 -35.60
CA GLU A 278 26.60 8.50 -35.13
C GLU A 278 26.07 9.46 -34.06
N TRP A 279 24.83 9.90 -34.22
CA TRP A 279 24.21 10.89 -33.36
C TRP A 279 23.91 10.29 -32.00
N SER A 280 24.59 10.81 -30.98
CA SER A 280 24.25 10.64 -29.57
C SER A 280 24.21 12.02 -28.92
N ALA A 281 23.15 12.32 -28.16
CA ALA A 281 23.01 13.59 -27.46
C ALA A 281 24.02 13.75 -26.31
N TYR A 282 24.65 12.67 -25.85
CA TYR A 282 25.41 12.64 -24.60
C TYR A 282 26.90 12.29 -24.75
N ASP A 283 27.36 11.88 -25.95
CA ASP A 283 28.72 11.32 -26.13
C ASP A 283 29.75 12.28 -26.76
N TRP A 284 29.52 13.59 -26.70
CA TRP A 284 30.44 14.60 -27.24
C TRP A 284 31.45 15.09 -26.19
N PRO A 285 32.73 15.38 -26.55
CA PRO A 285 33.34 15.17 -27.86
C PRO A 285 33.57 13.69 -28.20
N VAL A 286 33.59 13.32 -29.49
CA VAL A 286 33.93 11.96 -29.94
C VAL A 286 35.38 11.86 -30.42
N VAL A 287 35.86 10.64 -30.62
CA VAL A 287 37.21 10.36 -31.12
C VAL A 287 37.33 10.74 -32.59
N CYS A 288 38.37 11.51 -32.94
CA CYS A 288 38.69 11.83 -34.32
C CYS A 288 39.33 10.62 -35.01
N ALA A 289 38.76 10.17 -36.12
CA ALA A 289 39.32 9.06 -36.90
C ALA A 289 40.70 9.38 -37.50
N ARG A 290 41.03 10.67 -37.65
CA ARG A 290 42.28 11.13 -38.28
C ARG A 290 43.43 11.30 -37.30
N CYS A 291 43.16 11.79 -36.08
CA CYS A 291 44.21 12.07 -35.08
C CYS A 291 44.09 11.26 -33.77
N GLY A 292 43.06 10.42 -33.63
CA GLY A 292 42.85 9.54 -32.48
C GLY A 292 42.47 10.23 -31.17
N ARG A 293 42.35 11.57 -31.14
CA ARG A 293 42.01 12.34 -29.93
C ARG A 293 40.50 12.55 -29.80
N LYS A 294 40.00 12.59 -28.56
CA LYS A 294 38.59 12.87 -28.23
C LYS A 294 38.29 14.38 -28.35
N THR A 295 38.34 14.89 -29.58
CA THR A 295 38.30 16.33 -29.90
C THR A 295 37.37 16.68 -31.05
N VAL A 296 36.46 15.78 -31.43
CA VAL A 296 35.45 16.06 -32.47
C VAL A 296 34.19 16.54 -31.80
N TYR A 297 33.74 17.72 -32.21
CA TYR A 297 32.56 18.39 -31.69
C TYR A 297 31.52 18.56 -32.79
N TYR A 298 30.30 18.88 -32.41
CA TYR A 298 29.20 19.06 -33.34
C TYR A 298 29.50 20.21 -34.30
N ALA A 299 29.43 19.97 -35.61
CA ALA A 299 29.74 20.98 -36.61
C ALA A 299 28.48 21.74 -37.03
N VAL A 300 28.59 23.06 -37.05
CA VAL A 300 27.53 23.98 -37.47
C VAL A 300 28.06 24.96 -38.51
N VAL A 301 27.15 25.48 -39.33
CA VAL A 301 27.44 26.50 -40.33
C VAL A 301 26.54 27.71 -40.09
N CYS A 302 27.12 28.91 -40.08
CA CYS A 302 26.37 30.16 -39.98
C CYS A 302 25.80 30.60 -41.34
N PRO A 303 24.86 31.57 -41.39
CA PRO A 303 24.34 32.14 -42.62
C PRO A 303 25.41 32.69 -43.57
N ASN A 304 26.55 33.14 -43.03
CA ASN A 304 27.68 33.66 -43.81
C ASN A 304 28.63 32.56 -44.31
N GLY A 305 28.34 31.27 -44.04
CA GLY A 305 29.12 30.14 -44.54
C GLY A 305 30.29 29.70 -43.66
N HIS A 306 30.54 30.36 -42.52
CA HIS A 306 31.58 29.93 -41.58
C HIS A 306 31.17 28.64 -40.87
N VAL A 307 32.06 27.65 -40.90
CA VAL A 307 31.87 26.36 -40.23
C VAL A 307 32.59 26.39 -38.90
N TYR A 308 31.90 26.11 -37.80
CA TYR A 308 32.49 26.10 -36.46
C TYR A 308 31.94 24.96 -35.62
N THR A 309 32.57 24.71 -34.47
CA THR A 309 32.25 23.62 -33.56
C THR A 309 31.44 24.11 -32.36
N ARG A 310 30.49 23.30 -31.87
CA ARG A 310 29.79 23.52 -30.61
C ARG A 310 29.99 22.36 -29.64
N ALA A 311 30.14 22.68 -28.35
CA ALA A 311 30.27 21.70 -27.28
C ALA A 311 28.97 20.89 -27.11
N PHE A 312 27.82 21.55 -27.26
CA PHE A 312 26.50 20.93 -27.18
C PHE A 312 25.67 21.31 -28.41
N PRO A 313 24.96 20.35 -29.04
CA PRO A 313 24.22 20.63 -30.26
C PRO A 313 23.02 21.57 -30.08
N PHE A 314 22.56 21.77 -28.84
CA PHE A 314 21.42 22.62 -28.51
C PHE A 314 21.80 24.00 -27.95
N THR A 315 23.09 24.31 -27.78
CA THR A 315 23.50 25.66 -27.33
C THR A 315 23.46 26.64 -28.49
N ASN A 316 22.81 27.78 -28.27
CA ASN A 316 22.77 28.89 -29.22
C ASN A 316 23.95 29.83 -28.97
N GLU A 317 25.15 29.40 -29.37
CA GLU A 317 26.35 30.24 -29.35
C GLU A 317 26.49 31.02 -30.66
N PRO A 318 26.76 32.35 -30.62
CA PRO A 318 26.97 33.15 -31.83
C PRO A 318 28.23 32.68 -32.58
N CYS A 319 28.23 32.85 -33.90
CA CYS A 319 29.36 32.47 -34.74
C CYS A 319 30.63 33.22 -34.30
N PRO A 320 31.73 32.53 -33.96
CA PRO A 320 32.94 33.19 -33.44
C PRO A 320 33.60 34.12 -34.47
N GLU A 321 33.39 33.88 -35.77
CA GLU A 321 34.01 34.66 -36.85
C GLU A 321 33.21 35.91 -37.25
N CYS A 322 31.88 35.91 -37.15
CA CYS A 322 31.05 37.01 -37.66
C CYS A 322 29.94 37.48 -36.72
N GLY A 323 29.81 36.88 -35.53
CA GLY A 323 28.80 37.24 -34.55
C GLY A 323 27.36 36.84 -34.92
N ALA A 324 27.14 36.08 -36.00
CA ALA A 324 25.79 35.66 -36.38
C ALA A 324 25.14 34.79 -35.29
N ASP A 325 23.97 35.19 -34.81
CA ASP A 325 23.24 34.56 -33.69
C ASP A 325 22.64 33.18 -34.01
N ARG A 326 22.72 32.74 -35.26
CA ARG A 326 22.12 31.48 -35.72
C ARG A 326 23.15 30.67 -36.47
N GLY A 327 23.21 29.38 -36.15
CA GLY A 327 23.97 28.36 -36.87
C GLY A 327 23.06 27.15 -37.04
N ARG A 328 23.09 26.54 -38.23
CA ARG A 328 22.40 25.27 -38.49
C ARG A 328 23.41 24.12 -38.52
N PRO A 329 22.98 22.87 -38.32
CA PRO A 329 23.84 21.71 -38.50
C PRO A 329 24.56 21.73 -39.86
N LEU A 330 25.85 21.39 -39.85
CA LEU A 330 26.61 21.22 -41.08
C LEU A 330 26.07 20.01 -41.84
N THR A 331 25.85 20.18 -43.14
CA THR A 331 25.39 19.12 -44.04
C THR A 331 26.46 18.81 -45.08
N GLU A 332 26.38 17.65 -45.73
CA GLU A 332 27.33 17.31 -46.81
C GLU A 332 27.30 18.30 -47.97
N GLN A 333 26.16 18.95 -48.21
CA GLN A 333 26.02 19.96 -49.27
C GLN A 333 26.90 21.19 -49.01
N ASP A 334 27.11 21.52 -47.73
CA ASP A 334 27.94 22.65 -47.31
C ASP A 334 29.43 22.38 -47.59
N LEU A 335 29.86 21.12 -47.53
CA LEU A 335 31.22 20.70 -47.85
C LEU A 335 31.54 20.77 -49.36
N ARG A 336 30.50 20.83 -50.22
CA ARG A 336 30.66 20.85 -51.69
C ARG A 336 30.66 22.26 -52.27
N ARG A 337 30.33 23.29 -51.49
CA ARG A 337 30.37 24.68 -51.95
C ARG A 337 31.81 25.20 -51.87
N PRO A 338 32.39 25.72 -52.96
CA PRO A 338 33.67 26.41 -52.88
C PRO A 338 33.49 27.66 -52.00
N VAL A 339 34.36 27.80 -51.00
CA VAL A 339 34.43 29.00 -50.16
C VAL A 339 34.84 30.15 -51.09
N SER A 340 33.88 30.99 -51.46
CA SER A 340 34.18 32.29 -52.08
C SER A 340 34.94 33.12 -51.06
N ARG A 341 36.23 33.36 -51.35
CA ARG A 341 37.14 34.19 -50.55
C ARG A 341 36.67 35.64 -50.50
#